data_AF-A0A1Q3QMF8-F1
#
_entry.id   AF-A0A1Q3QMF8-F1
#
_cell.length_a   1.000
_cell.length_b   1.000
_cell.length_c   1.000
_cell.angle_alpha   90.00
_cell.angle_beta   90.00
_cell.angle_gamma   90.00
#
_symmetry.space_group_name_H-M   'P 1'
#
loop_
_entity.id
_entity.type
_entity.pdbx_description
1 polymer ?
#
loop_
_entity_poly.entity_id
_entity_poly.type
_entity_poly.pdbx_seq_one_letter_code
_entity_poly.pdbx_strand_id
1 'polypeptide(L)'
;MPLLEVIQTRQLSASIRLTDTTATLVDQYASFIHASADDVVEQALAYVFSKDRDFQEFLKTPHAQKVTPTLRIRRTTTAPYAVEQANKKPAAGVESSDSVQVLKA
;
A
#
# COMPACT_ATOMS: atom_id res chain seq x y z
N MET A 1 -1.86 5.93 -39.08
CA MET A 1 -1.99 4.70 -38.29
C MET A 1 -0.88 4.71 -37.24
N PRO A 2 -1.16 4.95 -35.95
CA PRO A 2 -0.12 4.82 -34.91
C PRO A 2 0.20 3.33 -34.69
N LEU A 3 1.49 3.00 -34.49
CA LEU A 3 2.03 1.63 -34.61
C LEU A 3 2.27 0.91 -33.27
N LEU A 4 2.03 1.53 -32.11
CA LEU A 4 2.17 0.84 -30.81
C LEU A 4 1.43 1.62 -29.72
N GLU A 5 0.41 1.01 -29.12
CA GLU A 5 -0.22 1.51 -27.88
C GLU A 5 0.49 0.86 -26.69
N VAL A 6 1.47 1.58 -26.11
CA VAL A 6 2.13 1.14 -24.87
C VAL A 6 1.23 1.53 -23.71
N ILE A 7 0.46 0.58 -23.18
CA ILE A 7 -0.29 0.78 -21.95
C ILE A 7 0.70 0.70 -20.79
N GLN A 8 1.09 1.86 -20.26
CA GLN A 8 1.93 1.93 -19.08
C GLN A 8 1.11 1.57 -17.83
N THR A 9 1.10 0.30 -17.45
CA THR A 9 0.48 -0.14 -16.19
C THR A 9 1.33 0.32 -15.01
N ARG A 10 0.77 1.17 -14.15
CA ARG A 10 1.42 1.57 -12.89
C ARG A 10 1.02 0.58 -11.80
N GLN A 11 1.98 -0.19 -11.32
CA GLN A 11 1.79 -1.06 -10.15
C GLN A 11 2.03 -0.27 -8.86
N LEU A 12 1.21 -0.52 -7.84
CA LEU A 12 1.35 0.07 -6.51
C LEU A 12 1.68 -1.03 -5.50
N SER A 13 2.78 -0.89 -4.76
CA SER A 13 3.10 -1.80 -3.67
C SER A 13 2.40 -1.35 -2.38
N ALA A 14 1.48 -2.16 -1.88
CA ALA A 14 0.79 -1.92 -0.62
C ALA A 14 1.05 -3.06 0.36
N SER A 15 1.13 -2.74 1.65
CA SER A 15 1.24 -3.74 2.72
C SER A 15 -0.13 -4.01 3.32
N ILE A 16 -0.59 -5.25 3.20
CA ILE A 16 -1.84 -5.75 3.77
C ILE A 16 -1.49 -6.80 4.83
N ARG A 17 -2.21 -6.79 5.95
CA ARG A 17 -2.09 -7.85 6.96
C ARG A 17 -3.19 -8.86 6.76
N LEU A 18 -2.80 -10.12 6.59
CA LEU A 18 -3.68 -11.27 6.50
C LEU A 18 -3.48 -12.15 7.73
N THR A 19 -4.46 -12.98 8.04
CA THR A 19 -4.30 -14.04 9.05
C THR A 19 -3.46 -15.17 8.47
N ASP A 20 -2.85 -15.98 9.34
CA ASP A 20 -1.99 -17.11 8.92
C ASP A 20 -2.75 -18.10 8.02
N THR A 21 -4.02 -18.35 8.34
CA THR A 21 -4.90 -19.22 7.57
C THR A 21 -5.15 -18.70 6.15
N THR A 22 -5.44 -17.41 6.01
CA THR A 22 -5.69 -16.79 4.70
C THR A 22 -4.42 -16.70 3.87
N ALA A 23 -3.29 -16.33 4.47
CA ALA A 23 -2.00 -16.32 3.78
C ALA A 23 -1.66 -17.70 3.21
N THR A 24 -1.82 -18.75 4.01
CA THR A 24 -1.58 -20.14 3.58
C THR A 24 -2.49 -20.54 2.41
N LEU A 25 -3.78 -20.18 2.45
CA LEU A 25 -4.70 -20.48 1.35
C LEU A 25 -4.35 -19.73 0.07
N VAL A 26 -3.90 -18.48 0.16
CA VAL A 26 -3.43 -17.71 -1.00
C VAL A 26 -2.24 -18.40 -1.64
N ASP A 27 -1.25 -18.83 -0.87
CA ASP A 27 -0.06 -19.53 -1.39
C ASP A 27 -0.41 -20.89 -2.02
N GLN A 28 -1.32 -21.64 -1.42
CA GLN A 28 -1.82 -22.90 -1.96
C GLN A 28 -2.56 -22.68 -3.28
N TYR A 29 -3.42 -21.66 -3.35
CA TYR A 29 -4.18 -21.36 -4.56
C TYR A 29 -3.26 -20.87 -5.68
N ALA A 30 -2.29 -20.00 -5.37
CA ALA A 30 -1.27 -19.54 -6.30
C ALA A 30 -0.48 -20.73 -6.89
N SER A 31 -0.11 -21.69 -6.04
CA SER A 31 0.55 -22.93 -6.46
C SER A 31 -0.34 -23.79 -7.37
N PHE A 32 -1.64 -23.87 -7.08
CA PHE A 32 -2.62 -24.65 -7.84
C PHE A 32 -2.86 -24.09 -9.25
N ILE A 33 -2.95 -22.77 -9.40
CA ILE A 33 -3.18 -22.13 -10.70
C ILE A 33 -1.90 -21.74 -11.44
N HIS A 34 -0.73 -22.05 -10.86
CA HIS A 34 0.59 -21.66 -11.35
C HIS A 34 0.74 -20.14 -11.58
N ALA A 35 0.30 -19.35 -10.61
CA ALA A 35 0.41 -17.88 -10.61
C ALA A 35 1.15 -17.38 -9.36
N SER A 36 1.40 -16.08 -9.28
CA SER A 36 1.94 -15.46 -8.07
C SER A 36 0.84 -15.19 -7.04
N ALA A 37 1.21 -15.09 -5.76
CA ALA A 37 0.28 -14.67 -4.71
C ALA A 37 -0.29 -13.27 -4.97
N ASP A 38 0.51 -12.37 -5.56
CA ASP A 38 0.07 -11.03 -5.94
C ASP A 38 -1.03 -11.08 -6.99
N ASP A 39 -0.89 -11.92 -8.03
CA ASP A 39 -1.91 -12.10 -9.08
C ASP A 39 -3.21 -12.68 -8.51
N VAL A 40 -3.11 -13.65 -7.60
CA VAL A 40 -4.28 -14.25 -6.93
C VAL A 40 -5.05 -13.18 -6.17
N VAL A 41 -4.37 -12.34 -5.39
CA VAL A 41 -5.01 -11.29 -4.60
C VAL A 41 -5.61 -10.22 -5.51
N GLU A 42 -4.88 -9.77 -6.52
CA GLU A 42 -5.37 -8.77 -7.49
C GLU A 42 -6.63 -9.27 -8.21
N GLN A 43 -6.62 -10.50 -8.72
CA GLN A 43 -7.77 -11.08 -9.42
C GLN A 43 -8.95 -11.35 -8.49
N ALA A 44 -8.70 -11.83 -7.27
CA ALA A 44 -9.76 -12.05 -6.28
C ALA A 44 -10.47 -10.74 -5.92
N LEU A 45 -9.72 -9.66 -5.68
CA LEU A 45 -10.28 -8.35 -5.40
C LEU A 45 -11.03 -7.79 -6.62
N ALA A 46 -10.45 -7.87 -7.82
CA ALA A 46 -11.10 -7.44 -9.05
C ALA A 46 -12.43 -8.18 -9.29
N TYR A 47 -12.45 -9.49 -9.03
CA TYR A 47 -13.66 -10.30 -9.09
C TYR A 47 -14.70 -9.81 -8.09
N VAL A 48 -14.36 -9.69 -6.80
CA VAL A 48 -15.28 -9.21 -5.75
C VAL A 48 -15.84 -7.84 -6.11
N PHE A 49 -14.98 -6.90 -6.50
CA PHE A 49 -15.42 -5.56 -6.90
C PHE A 49 -16.35 -5.60 -8.10
N SER A 50 -16.12 -6.47 -9.09
CA SER A 50 -16.99 -6.60 -10.26
C SER A 50 -18.33 -7.30 -9.99
N LYS A 51 -18.38 -8.19 -9.00
CA LYS A 51 -19.55 -9.04 -8.71
C LYS A 51 -20.44 -8.52 -7.60
N ASP A 52 -19.90 -7.74 -6.68
CA ASP A 52 -20.68 -7.14 -5.60
C ASP A 52 -21.57 -6.03 -6.14
N ARG A 53 -22.88 -6.31 -6.22
CA ARG A 53 -23.89 -5.38 -6.73
C ARG A 53 -23.97 -4.11 -5.89
N ASP A 54 -23.90 -4.24 -4.57
CA ASP A 54 -24.07 -3.11 -3.65
C ASP A 54 -22.84 -2.21 -3.72
N PHE A 55 -21.65 -2.81 -3.84
CA PHE A 55 -20.42 -2.07 -4.10
C PHE A 55 -20.45 -1.35 -5.46
N GLN A 56 -20.92 -2.02 -6.52
CA GLN A 56 -21.08 -1.39 -7.84
C GLN A 56 -22.07 -0.22 -7.82
N GLU A 57 -23.16 -0.32 -7.05
CA GLU A 57 -24.09 0.80 -6.87
C GLU A 57 -23.45 1.93 -6.04
N PHE A 58 -22.71 1.60 -4.99
CA PHE A 58 -21.94 2.56 -4.19
C PHE A 58 -20.96 3.37 -5.05
N LEU A 59 -20.27 2.73 -6.00
CA LEU A 59 -19.33 3.40 -6.92
C LEU A 59 -20.00 4.48 -7.80
N LYS A 60 -21.31 4.42 -8.03
CA LYS A 60 -22.06 5.46 -8.78
C LYS A 60 -22.38 6.69 -7.94
N THR A 61 -22.23 6.60 -6.62
CA THR A 61 -22.56 7.69 -5.71
C THR A 61 -21.39 8.69 -5.59
N PRO A 62 -21.66 9.97 -5.25
CA PRO A 62 -20.60 10.94 -4.97
C PRO A 62 -19.73 10.58 -3.76
N HIS A 63 -20.17 9.64 -2.92
CA HIS A 63 -19.42 9.21 -1.73
C HIS A 63 -18.18 8.39 -2.10
N ALA A 64 -18.24 7.61 -3.18
CA ALA A 64 -17.09 6.82 -3.65
C ALA A 64 -15.87 7.71 -4.02
N GLN A 65 -16.12 8.95 -4.47
CA GLN A 65 -15.05 9.90 -4.81
C GLN A 65 -14.42 10.59 -3.60
N LYS A 66 -15.04 10.49 -2.42
CA LYS A 66 -14.60 11.17 -1.18
C LYS A 66 -13.93 10.24 -0.18
N VAL A 67 -13.57 9.02 -0.59
CA VAL A 67 -12.98 8.02 0.31
C VAL A 67 -11.54 8.40 0.67
N THR A 68 -11.24 8.45 1.95
CA THR A 68 -9.87 8.62 2.45
C THR A 68 -9.07 7.34 2.19
N PRO A 69 -7.93 7.41 1.48
CA PRO A 69 -7.13 6.22 1.19
C PRO A 69 -6.53 5.64 2.49
N THR A 70 -6.81 4.35 2.74
CA THR A 70 -6.33 3.63 3.94
C THR A 70 -5.23 2.61 3.64
N LEU A 71 -4.98 2.32 2.35
CA LEU A 71 -3.92 1.40 1.93
C LEU A 71 -2.55 1.95 2.32
N ARG A 72 -1.73 1.09 2.93
CA ARG A 72 -0.37 1.41 3.33
C ARG A 72 0.56 1.24 2.15
N ILE A 73 0.57 2.24 1.29
CA ILE A 73 1.36 2.26 0.06
C ILE A 73 2.82 2.53 0.43
N ARG A 74 3.71 1.61 0.05
CA ARG A 74 5.15 1.84 0.10
C ARG A 74 5.53 2.68 -1.12
N ARG A 75 5.68 3.99 -0.94
CA ARG A 75 6.21 4.85 -2.00
C ARG A 75 7.72 4.67 -2.04
N THR A 76 8.24 4.10 -3.12
CA THR A 76 9.67 4.22 -3.43
C THR A 76 9.90 5.67 -3.87
N THR A 77 10.66 6.42 -3.08
CA THR A 77 11.06 7.79 -3.43
C THR A 77 12.02 7.73 -4.63
N THR A 78 11.48 7.73 -5.84
CA THR A 78 12.13 8.37 -6.98
C THR A 78 11.54 9.77 -7.09
N ALA A 79 12.13 10.72 -6.34
CA ALA A 79 11.78 12.14 -6.39
C ALA A 79 12.86 12.91 -7.20
N PRO A 80 12.65 14.17 -7.64
CA PRO A 80 11.53 15.07 -7.31
C PRO A 80 10.96 15.90 -8.49
N TYR A 81 9.69 16.28 -8.40
CA TYR A 81 9.29 17.66 -8.69
C TYR A 81 8.50 18.18 -7.48
N ALA A 82 9.03 19.27 -6.92
CA ALA A 82 8.62 19.90 -5.68
C ALA A 82 7.25 20.57 -5.79
N VAL A 83 6.46 20.48 -4.72
CA VAL A 83 5.91 21.69 -4.10
C VAL A 83 6.03 21.53 -2.59
N GLU A 84 6.85 22.41 -2.04
CA GLU A 84 7.14 22.63 -0.65
C GLU A 84 5.92 23.22 0.07
N GLN A 85 5.50 22.60 1.17
CA GLN A 85 4.82 23.32 2.25
C GLN A 85 5.43 22.92 3.58
N ALA A 86 6.53 23.61 3.89
CA ALA A 86 6.94 23.83 5.25
C ALA A 86 5.82 24.59 5.98
N ASN A 87 5.27 24.01 7.04
CA ASN A 87 4.67 24.84 8.09
C ASN A 87 5.18 24.43 9.46
N LYS A 88 5.69 25.44 10.14
CA LYS A 88 6.50 25.43 11.34
C LYS A 88 5.61 25.23 12.57
N LYS A 89 6.13 24.59 13.62
CA LYS A 89 6.15 25.21 14.95
C LYS A 89 7.21 24.56 15.88
N PRO A 90 7.84 25.35 16.77
CA PRO A 90 9.15 25.01 17.33
C PRO A 90 9.15 24.67 18.84
N ALA A 91 10.26 24.03 19.22
CA ALA A 91 11.07 24.20 20.43
C ALA A 91 10.58 23.71 21.81
N ALA A 92 11.33 22.74 22.36
CA ALA A 92 12.00 22.73 23.67
C ALA A 92 12.23 21.24 24.03
N GLY A 93 13.43 20.65 24.02
CA GLY A 93 14.67 21.10 24.64
C GLY A 93 14.72 20.54 26.06
N VAL A 94 15.38 19.38 26.26
CA VAL A 94 16.23 19.02 27.42
C VAL A 94 17.00 17.74 27.02
N GLU A 95 18.31 17.88 26.84
CA GLU A 95 19.28 16.79 27.02
C GLU A 95 19.67 16.72 28.50
N SER A 96 19.85 15.52 29.04
CA SER A 96 20.72 15.16 30.18
C SER A 96 20.73 13.63 30.25
N SER A 97 21.78 12.99 29.72
CA SER A 97 22.96 12.50 30.45
C SER A 97 22.63 11.43 31.48
N ASP A 98 23.00 10.17 31.20
CA ASP A 98 23.87 9.45 32.13
C ASP A 98 24.66 8.33 31.40
N SER A 99 25.98 8.49 31.42
CA SER A 99 26.97 7.50 30.99
C SER A 99 27.57 6.90 32.25
N VAL A 100 27.48 5.58 32.42
CA VAL A 100 28.33 4.87 33.39
C VAL A 100 28.82 3.56 32.77
N GLN A 101 29.98 3.62 32.12
CA GLN A 101 30.87 2.46 31.96
C GLN A 101 31.85 2.47 33.14
N VAL A 102 31.81 1.43 33.97
CA VAL A 102 32.82 1.19 35.01
C VAL A 102 33.80 0.12 34.48
N LEU A 103 35.05 0.54 34.28
CA LEU A 103 36.24 -0.31 34.19
C LEU A 103 36.96 -0.25 35.54
N LYS A 104 37.32 -1.42 36.09
CA LYS A 104 38.24 -1.65 37.21
C LYS A 104 38.60 -3.14 37.18
N ALA A 105 39.80 -3.63 37.49
CA ALA A 105 41.17 -3.13 37.57
C ALA A 105 42.05 -4.37 37.44
#